data_AF-A0A7W3NBJ4-F1
#
_entry.id   AF-A0A7W3NBJ4-F1
#
_cell.length_a   1.000
_cell.length_b   1.000
_cell.length_c   1.000
_cell.angle_alpha   90.00
_cell.angle_beta   90.00
_cell.angle_gamma   90.00
#
_symmetry.space_group_name_H-M   'P 1'
#
loop_
_entity.id
_entity.type
_entity.pdbx_description
1 polymer ?
#
loop_
_entity_poly.entity_id
_entity_poly.type
_entity_poly.pdbx_seq_one_letter_code
_entity_poly.pdbx_strand_id
1 'polypeptide(L)' 'MNYHANFTCDIHSDPFDCPDNLILFDKTNKEYGLIIHDGGSSIIGISFCPWCGEKL' A
#
# COMPACT_ATOMS: atom_id res chain seq x y z
N MET A 1 -6.61 -8.31 2.08
CA MET A 1 -5.77 -7.63 1.07
C MET A 1 -6.54 -7.01 -0.07
N ASN A 2 -7.43 -7.75 -0.76
CA ASN A 2 -8.11 -7.27 -1.98
C ASN A 2 -8.65 -5.82 -1.89
N TYR A 3 -9.40 -5.49 -0.83
CA TYR A 3 -9.88 -4.13 -0.60
C TYR A 3 -8.74 -3.10 -0.53
N HIS A 4 -7.76 -3.31 0.36
CA HIS A 4 -6.68 -2.34 0.59
C HIS A 4 -5.73 -2.20 -0.60
N ALA A 5 -5.46 -3.28 -1.33
CA ALA A 5 -4.58 -3.26 -2.51
C ALA A 5 -5.20 -2.57 -3.73
N ASN A 6 -6.52 -2.45 -3.78
CA ASN A 6 -7.26 -1.79 -4.86
C ASN A 6 -7.98 -0.53 -4.38
N PHE A 7 -7.67 -0.04 -3.18
CA PHE A 7 -8.28 1.16 -2.64
C PHE A 7 -7.89 2.36 -3.49
N THR A 8 -8.87 3.23 -3.77
CA THR A 8 -8.68 4.50 -4.47
C THR A 8 -9.32 5.61 -3.66
N CYS A 9 -8.64 6.74 -3.55
CA CYS A 9 -9.16 7.92 -2.86
C CYS A 9 -9.62 8.96 -3.90
N ASP A 10 -10.85 9.47 -3.74
CA ASP A 10 -11.38 10.52 -4.61
C ASP A 10 -10.94 11.93 -4.18
N ILE A 11 -10.33 12.06 -2.99
CA ILE A 11 -9.92 13.34 -2.38
C ILE A 11 -8.45 13.63 -2.65
N HIS A 12 -7.58 12.63 -2.52
CA HIS A 12 -6.13 12.77 -2.65
C HIS A 12 -5.67 12.16 -3.97
N SER A 13 -4.97 12.94 -4.79
CA SER A 13 -4.38 12.46 -6.05
C SER A 13 -3.14 11.61 -5.81
N ASP A 14 -2.37 11.93 -4.78
CA ASP A 14 -1.19 11.16 -4.39
C ASP A 14 -1.60 10.08 -3.37
N PRO A 15 -1.29 8.79 -3.63
CA PRO A 15 -1.52 7.73 -2.66
C PRO A 15 -0.84 7.95 -1.30
N PHE A 16 0.27 8.67 -1.21
CA PHE A 16 1.00 8.93 0.04
C PHE A 16 0.35 10.00 0.92
N ASP A 17 -0.45 10.88 0.32
CA ASP A 17 -1.19 11.93 1.04
C ASP A 17 -2.47 11.39 1.70
N CYS A 18 -2.95 10.21 1.30
CA CYS A 18 -4.17 9.63 1.84
C CYS A 18 -3.89 8.74 3.06
N PRO A 19 -4.40 9.09 4.27
CA PRO A 19 -4.19 8.28 5.47
C PRO A 19 -4.91 6.92 5.45
N ASP A 20 -5.90 6.76 4.57
CA ASP A 20 -6.66 5.52 4.41
C ASP A 20 -6.01 4.57 3.38
N ASN A 21 -5.04 5.05 2.60
CA ASN A 21 -4.38 4.25 1.59
C ASN A 21 -3.19 3.50 2.18
N LEU A 22 -3.43 2.26 2.60
CA LEU A 22 -2.43 1.49 3.33
C LEU A 22 -1.46 0.71 2.43
N ILE A 23 -1.94 0.19 1.30
CA ILE A 23 -1.19 -0.73 0.46
C ILE A 23 -0.93 -0.10 -0.90
N LEU A 24 0.34 -0.03 -1.28
CA LEU A 24 0.76 0.38 -2.62
C LEU A 24 1.33 -0.83 -3.36
N PHE A 25 0.99 -0.99 -4.63
CA PHE A 25 1.72 -1.89 -5.52
C PHE A 25 2.81 -1.12 -6.26
N ASP A 26 4.07 -1.37 -5.91
CA ASP A 26 5.22 -0.79 -6.61
C ASP A 26 5.41 -1.51 -7.95
N LYS A 27 5.07 -0.81 -9.04
CA LYS A 27 5.18 -1.33 -10.41
C LYS A 27 6.63 -1.56 -10.85
N THR A 28 7.60 -0.88 -10.23
CA THR A 28 9.02 -0.98 -10.60
C THR A 28 9.58 -2.33 -10.17
N ASN A 29 9.37 -2.68 -8.90
CA ASN A 29 9.86 -3.94 -8.31
C ASN A 29 8.82 -5.06 -8.40
N LYS A 30 7.56 -4.75 -8.75
CA LYS A 30 6.40 -5.66 -8.80
C LYS A 30 6.07 -6.27 -7.44
N GLU A 31 6.12 -5.44 -6.41
CA GLU A 31 5.92 -5.86 -5.02
C GLU A 31 4.79 -5.07 -4.36
N TYR A 32 4.13 -5.69 -3.39
CA TYR A 32 3.22 -4.98 -2.49
C TYR A 32 4.03 -4.35 -1.35
N GLY A 33 3.73 -3.09 -1.05
CA GLY A 33 4.30 -2.36 0.08
C GLY A 33 3.22 -1.81 0.99
N LEU A 34 3.51 -1.73 2.29
CA LEU A 34 2.73 -0.95 3.25
C LEU A 34 3.30 0.48 3.24
N ILE A 35 2.44 1.47 3.02
CA ILE A 35 2.83 2.88 3.08
C ILE A 35 3.20 3.25 4.53
N ILE A 36 4.31 3.97 4.69
CA ILE A 36 4.72 4.56 5.96
C ILE A 36 4.25 6.03 5.96
N HIS A 37 3.22 6.33 6.75
CA HIS A 37 2.69 7.69 6.88
C HIS A 37 3.51 8.54 7.86
N ASP A 38 4.80 8.74 7.56
CA ASP A 38 5.73 9.59 8.32
C ASP A 38 5.89 11.01 7.72
N GLY A 39 5.08 11.34 6.71
CA GLY A 39 5.18 12.57 5.93
C GLY A 39 6.09 12.47 4.69
N GLY A 40 6.69 11.30 4.44
CA GLY A 40 7.42 10.99 3.21
C GLY A 40 6.67 10.03 2.28
N SER A 41 7.42 9.47 1.32
CA SER A 41 6.92 8.50 0.33
C SER A 41 7.50 7.10 0.53
N SER A 42 7.80 6.75 1.78
CA SER A 42 8.44 5.48 2.13
C SER A 42 7.43 4.34 2.14
N ILE A 43 7.87 3.16 1.72
CA ILE A 43 7.10 1.91 1.81
C ILE A 43 7.96 0.82 2.44
N ILE A 44 7.32 -0.13 3.12
CA ILE A 44 7.95 -1.39 3.56
C ILE A 44 7.36 -2.55 2.78
N GLY A 45 8.22 -3.36 2.16
CA GLY A 45 7.80 -4.51 1.35
C GLY A 45 7.02 -5.56 2.15
N ILE A 46 6.03 -6.17 1.51
CA ILE A 46 5.14 -7.18 2.09
C ILE A 46 5.35 -8.48 1.32
N SER A 47 5.73 -9.55 2.03
CA SER A 47 5.89 -10.90 1.44
C SER A 47 4.72 -11.85 1.76
N PHE A 48 3.90 -11.50 2.75
CA PHE A 48 2.74 -12.28 3.19
C PHE A 48 1.58 -11.34 3.47
N CYS A 49 0.36 -11.74 3.10
CA CYS A 49 -0.84 -10.97 3.34
C CYS A 49 -0.99 -10.64 4.84
N PRO A 50 -1.02 -9.35 5.24
CA PRO A 50 -1.14 -8.97 6.65
C PRO A 50 -2.42 -9.43 7.34
N TRP A 51 -3.43 -9.85 6.57
CA TRP A 51 -4.75 -10.24 7.08
C TRP A 51 -4.97 -11.76 7.16
N CYS A 52 -4.44 -12.54 6.22
CA CYS A 52 -4.63 -13.99 6.19
C CYS A 52 -3.34 -14.81 6.27
N GLY A 53 -2.16 -14.16 6.18
CA GLY A 53 -0.86 -14.82 6.26
C GLY A 53 -0.44 -15.59 4.99
N GLU A 54 -1.24 -15.57 3.93
CA GLU A 54 -0.88 -16.23 2.67
C GLU A 54 0.28 -15.51 1.97
N LYS A 55 1.16 -16.28 1.33
CA LYS A 55 2.29 -15.74 0.57
C LYS A 55 1.80 -15.01 -0.68
N LEU A 56 2.37 -13.85 -0.98
CA LEU A 56 2.06 -13.03 -2.16
C LEU A 56 2.85 -13.44 -3.40
#